data_AF-D0WIT1-F1
#
_entry.id   AF-D0WIT1-F1
#
_cell.length_a   1.000
_cell.length_b   1.000
_cell.length_c   1.000
_cell.angle_alpha   90.00
_cell.angle_beta   90.00
_cell.angle_gamma   90.00
#
_symmetry.space_group_name_H-M   'P 1'
#
loop_
_entity.id
_entity.type
_entity.pdbx_description
1 polymer ?
#
loop_
_entity_poly.entity_id
_entity_poly.type
_entity_poly.pdbx_seq_one_letter_code
_entity_poly.pdbx_strand_id
1 'polypeptide(L)'
;MTFAVLTAAMVVLCAAPASALADEPDGAAAVGAAAVAGVADEPAADAAAGTAGGSAAAADAADRPAADEPDGAGKREAADNDEADKPAAKAAADAAIEPEAAAVADAKHEGWHQVDGKWYCYDKNGHMVTGWYKPGKYWFYLDPEKGFMYADGVFSIGGDLYYFDKDGLMVTGWQKIYEDWYYFNDQGHMLFEWQKIGDLWYYLHPEGGSMVTGYKKIGGKMYFFADSGYMLTGWQKVNEKFPDAKYADVFFESNGAASGMIRTTKDGKLLVSDETLKTLTGWSEIGGSWFFSDKEGIAQTGWLKRGGNWYHMAGNGRMDTGWIKDGGSWYHLGSSGRMDTGWLEDDDDWYHLASSGRMDTGWEKIKGDWYYFKGSGRMATGWHRINGTWYFFTSNGVLVE
;
A
#
# COMPACT_ATOMS: atom_id res chain seq x y z
N MET A 1 -33.93 -23.36 -24.13
CA MET A 1 -33.56 -22.08 -23.50
C MET A 1 -32.06 -21.92 -23.66
N THR A 2 -31.67 -21.18 -24.69
CA THR A 2 -30.28 -20.92 -25.06
C THR A 2 -29.98 -19.48 -24.66
N PHE A 3 -29.10 -19.28 -23.69
CA PHE A 3 -28.59 -17.95 -23.33
C PHE A 3 -27.39 -17.65 -24.23
N ALA A 4 -27.53 -16.64 -25.08
CA ALA A 4 -26.43 -16.04 -25.81
C ALA A 4 -25.70 -15.07 -24.87
N VAL A 5 -24.43 -15.34 -24.60
CA VAL A 5 -23.51 -14.40 -23.96
C VAL A 5 -23.07 -13.43 -25.04
N LEU A 6 -23.44 -12.15 -24.91
CA LEU A 6 -22.95 -11.07 -25.75
C LEU A 6 -21.67 -10.52 -25.10
N THR A 7 -20.50 -10.94 -25.59
CA THR A 7 -19.22 -10.30 -25.26
C THR A 7 -19.08 -9.03 -26.09
N ALA A 8 -19.29 -7.86 -25.47
CA ALA A 8 -18.86 -6.60 -26.06
C ALA A 8 -17.35 -6.45 -25.80
N ALA A 9 -16.54 -6.76 -26.81
CA ALA A 9 -15.13 -6.40 -26.82
C ALA A 9 -15.02 -4.88 -26.98
N MET A 10 -14.59 -4.20 -25.92
CA MET A 10 -14.22 -2.79 -25.94
C MET A 10 -12.92 -2.67 -26.74
N VAL A 11 -13.03 -2.40 -28.04
CA VAL A 11 -11.87 -2.09 -28.89
C VAL A 11 -11.50 -0.64 -28.62
N VAL A 12 -10.60 -0.43 -27.65
CA VAL A 12 -9.89 0.84 -27.49
C VAL A 12 -8.84 0.91 -28.60
N LEU A 13 -9.16 1.61 -29.69
CA LEU A 13 -8.20 1.94 -30.74
C LEU A 13 -7.42 3.18 -30.29
N CYS A 14 -6.42 2.98 -29.42
CA CYS A 14 -5.47 4.04 -29.08
C CYS A 14 -4.44 4.13 -30.21
N ALA A 15 -4.61 5.14 -31.09
CA ALA A 15 -3.53 5.59 -31.95
C ALA A 15 -2.53 6.36 -31.07
N ALA A 16 -1.32 5.82 -30.92
CA ALA A 16 -0.22 6.55 -30.28
C ALA A 16 0.19 7.75 -31.16
N PRO A 17 0.32 8.97 -30.61
CA PRO A 17 1.15 9.98 -31.25
C PRO A 17 2.62 9.74 -30.89
N ALA A 18 3.44 9.69 -31.94
CA ALA A 18 4.88 9.68 -31.84
C ALA A 18 5.43 11.00 -31.28
N SER A 19 6.37 10.87 -30.35
CA SER A 19 7.47 11.76 -29.94
C SER A 19 7.33 13.27 -30.15
N ALA A 20 7.34 14.00 -29.03
CA ALA A 20 8.02 15.29 -28.93
C ALA A 20 8.87 15.31 -27.64
N LEU A 21 10.19 15.40 -27.84
CA LEU A 21 11.19 15.74 -26.84
C LEU A 21 10.94 17.17 -26.32
N ALA A 22 10.82 17.35 -25.01
CA ALA A 22 11.14 18.60 -24.33
C ALA A 22 11.28 18.38 -22.81
N ASP A 23 12.50 18.63 -22.34
CA ASP A 23 12.97 19.05 -21.01
C ASP A 23 12.20 18.66 -19.73
N GLU A 24 12.96 17.99 -18.86
CA GLU A 24 12.69 17.82 -17.44
C GLU A 24 12.53 19.17 -16.72
N PRO A 25 11.67 19.23 -15.71
CA PRO A 25 11.96 20.02 -14.53
C PRO A 25 12.33 19.11 -13.35
N ASP A 26 13.60 19.25 -12.96
CA ASP A 26 14.14 18.91 -11.66
C ASP A 26 13.18 19.24 -10.51
N GLY A 27 13.10 18.34 -9.53
CA GLY A 27 12.80 18.72 -8.15
C GLY A 27 11.55 18.11 -7.52
N ALA A 28 11.63 16.83 -7.17
CA ALA A 28 10.98 16.35 -5.95
C ALA A 28 11.82 15.22 -5.35
N ALA A 29 12.54 15.56 -4.29
CA ALA A 29 13.41 14.67 -3.53
C ALA A 29 12.64 13.44 -3.04
N ALA A 30 12.85 12.30 -3.70
CA ALA A 30 12.64 11.00 -3.12
C ALA A 30 13.76 10.74 -2.10
N VAL A 31 13.53 11.10 -0.85
CA VAL A 31 14.33 10.59 0.27
C VAL A 31 14.10 9.09 0.35
N GLY A 32 15.20 8.35 0.18
CA GLY A 32 15.23 6.91 0.01
C GLY A 32 14.72 6.15 1.24
N ALA A 33 14.06 5.03 0.94
CA ALA A 33 14.03 3.87 1.80
C ALA A 33 14.17 2.65 0.90
N ALA A 34 15.42 2.30 0.60
CA ALA A 34 15.75 0.95 0.16
C ALA A 34 15.67 0.07 1.40
N ALA A 35 14.56 -0.68 1.53
CA ALA A 35 14.43 -1.71 2.54
C ALA A 35 15.43 -2.82 2.20
N VAL A 36 16.55 -2.83 2.92
CA VAL A 36 17.46 -3.97 2.96
C VAL A 36 16.83 -4.97 3.92
N ALA A 37 16.08 -5.94 3.43
CA ALA A 37 15.78 -7.16 4.19
C ALA A 37 17.06 -8.02 4.24
N GLY A 38 18.09 -7.46 4.89
CA GLY A 38 19.23 -8.20 5.39
C GLY A 38 18.85 -8.83 6.71
N VAL A 39 19.48 -9.96 7.04
CA VAL A 39 19.42 -10.58 8.37
C VAL A 39 19.59 -9.48 9.41
N ALA A 40 18.52 -9.17 10.14
CA ALA A 40 18.58 -8.12 11.14
C ALA A 40 19.35 -8.68 12.34
N ASP A 41 20.24 -7.87 12.90
CA ASP A 41 20.89 -8.20 14.16
C ASP A 41 19.82 -8.35 15.26
N GLU A 42 20.14 -9.14 16.29
CA GLU A 42 19.29 -9.28 17.48
C GLU A 42 18.89 -7.89 18.00
N PRO A 43 17.62 -7.66 18.40
CA PRO A 43 17.16 -6.37 18.90
C PRO A 43 18.14 -5.85 19.97
N ALA A 44 18.71 -4.67 19.70
CA ALA A 44 19.80 -4.12 20.49
C ALA A 44 19.36 -3.86 21.93
N ALA A 45 20.28 -4.08 22.87
CA ALA A 45 20.03 -3.91 24.30
C ALA A 45 19.95 -2.43 24.69
N ASP A 46 18.98 -2.07 25.52
CA ASP A 46 19.03 -0.82 26.29
C ASP A 46 20.05 -0.96 27.44
N ALA A 47 20.91 0.04 27.59
CA ALA A 47 21.94 0.06 28.60
C ALA A 47 21.35 0.50 29.96
N ALA A 48 20.99 -0.45 30.82
CA ALA A 48 20.99 -0.23 32.26
C ALA A 48 22.39 -0.56 32.82
N ALA A 49 22.93 0.36 33.63
CA ALA A 49 24.33 0.47 34.01
C ALA A 49 24.99 -0.79 34.64
N GLY A 50 26.20 -1.11 34.17
CA GLY A 50 27.12 -2.08 34.78
C GLY A 50 28.44 -2.25 33.99
N THR A 51 29.46 -1.47 34.36
CA THR A 51 30.90 -1.52 33.96
C THR A 51 31.58 -2.88 34.26
N ALA A 52 32.67 -3.39 33.65
CA ALA A 52 33.64 -2.93 32.64
C ALA A 52 34.56 -4.09 32.14
N GLY A 53 35.17 -3.91 30.96
CA GLY A 53 36.52 -4.38 30.54
C GLY A 53 36.60 -5.64 29.66
N GLY A 54 37.29 -5.73 28.51
CA GLY A 54 38.13 -4.83 27.70
C GLY A 54 38.99 -5.65 26.69
N SER A 55 39.38 -5.03 25.54
CA SER A 55 40.48 -5.40 24.59
C SER A 55 40.22 -6.51 23.53
N ALA A 56 40.55 -6.46 22.23
CA ALA A 56 41.15 -5.47 21.30
C ALA A 56 41.09 -6.00 19.82
N ALA A 57 41.12 -5.06 18.85
CA ALA A 57 41.72 -5.04 17.48
C ALA A 57 41.52 -6.20 16.45
N ALA A 58 41.65 -6.07 15.12
CA ALA A 58 41.38 -5.10 14.04
C ALA A 58 42.06 -5.66 12.75
N ALA A 59 41.39 -5.60 11.58
CA ALA A 59 41.92 -5.54 10.19
C ALA A 59 42.79 -6.73 9.65
N ASP A 60 42.92 -7.04 8.36
CA ASP A 60 42.25 -6.80 7.05
C ASP A 60 42.99 -7.72 6.02
N ALA A 61 42.41 -7.87 4.84
CA ALA A 61 42.64 -8.75 3.69
C ALA A 61 44.03 -8.75 3.01
N ALA A 62 44.23 -9.71 2.08
CA ALA A 62 44.46 -9.37 0.67
C ALA A 62 44.53 -10.59 -0.27
N ASP A 63 44.02 -10.33 -1.47
CA ASP A 63 43.80 -11.11 -2.70
C ASP A 63 45.03 -11.09 -3.66
N ARG A 64 44.97 -11.94 -4.70
CA ARG A 64 45.45 -11.80 -6.13
C ARG A 64 46.07 -13.09 -6.72
N PRO A 65 46.24 -13.27 -8.07
CA PRO A 65 46.05 -12.30 -9.20
C PRO A 65 45.41 -12.83 -10.54
N ALA A 66 45.17 -11.87 -11.47
CA ALA A 66 45.43 -11.86 -12.95
C ALA A 66 44.66 -12.82 -13.90
N ALA A 67 44.38 -12.53 -15.19
CA ALA A 67 44.53 -11.39 -16.12
C ALA A 67 43.82 -11.70 -17.47
N ASP A 68 43.82 -10.71 -18.37
CA ASP A 68 43.79 -10.77 -19.85
C ASP A 68 42.47 -10.72 -20.66
N GLU A 69 42.29 -9.55 -21.31
CA GLU A 69 41.76 -9.33 -22.68
C GLU A 69 42.82 -9.76 -23.73
N PRO A 70 42.56 -9.96 -25.07
CA PRO A 70 41.86 -9.00 -25.94
C PRO A 70 41.19 -9.51 -27.26
N ASP A 71 40.65 -8.53 -28.01
CA ASP A 71 40.59 -8.34 -29.47
C ASP A 71 39.95 -9.36 -30.44
N GLY A 72 39.19 -8.85 -31.42
CA GLY A 72 39.06 -9.53 -32.72
C GLY A 72 37.87 -9.15 -33.62
N ALA A 73 38.14 -8.29 -34.61
CA ALA A 73 37.29 -7.81 -35.70
C ALA A 73 36.64 -8.84 -36.66
N GLY A 74 35.62 -8.40 -37.41
CA GLY A 74 35.24 -8.92 -38.75
C GLY A 74 33.76 -8.65 -39.14
N LYS A 75 33.37 -7.55 -39.81
CA LYS A 75 33.35 -7.22 -41.27
C LYS A 75 32.37 -8.02 -42.17
N ARG A 76 31.64 -7.23 -43.01
CA ARG A 76 31.04 -7.52 -44.36
C ARG A 76 29.71 -8.28 -44.36
N GLU A 77 28.75 -8.14 -45.29
CA GLU A 77 28.50 -7.37 -46.54
C GLU A 77 26.99 -7.63 -46.84
N ALA A 78 26.18 -6.61 -47.16
CA ALA A 78 25.71 -6.23 -48.50
C ALA A 78 24.65 -7.16 -49.17
N ALA A 79 23.50 -6.56 -49.51
CA ALA A 79 22.63 -6.77 -50.70
C ALA A 79 21.29 -6.04 -50.38
N ASP A 80 21.04 -4.80 -50.80
CA ASP A 80 20.92 -4.27 -52.17
C ASP A 80 19.64 -4.75 -52.88
N ASN A 81 18.79 -3.79 -53.24
CA ASN A 81 17.82 -3.76 -54.35
C ASN A 81 16.93 -2.50 -54.20
N ASP A 82 17.41 -1.40 -54.79
CA ASP A 82 16.75 -0.56 -55.81
C ASP A 82 15.41 -1.11 -56.39
N GLU A 83 14.47 -0.33 -56.93
CA GLU A 83 14.27 1.10 -57.16
C GLU A 83 12.85 1.24 -57.77
N ALA A 84 12.29 2.46 -57.67
CA ALA A 84 11.25 3.14 -58.47
C ALA A 84 10.24 2.32 -59.34
N ASP A 85 8.97 2.74 -59.36
CA ASP A 85 8.58 3.84 -60.24
C ASP A 85 7.11 4.27 -60.03
N LYS A 86 6.89 5.57 -60.15
CA LYS A 86 5.62 6.29 -60.25
C LYS A 86 5.24 6.29 -61.75
N PRO A 87 3.97 6.49 -62.14
CA PRO A 87 3.58 7.89 -62.34
C PRO A 87 2.09 8.22 -62.09
N ALA A 88 1.91 9.52 -61.83
CA ALA A 88 0.75 10.39 -62.03
C ALA A 88 0.16 10.27 -63.46
N ALA A 89 -1.03 10.76 -63.84
CA ALA A 89 -2.19 11.41 -63.25
C ALA A 89 -3.26 11.59 -64.36
N LYS A 90 -4.45 12.05 -63.95
CA LYS A 90 -5.22 13.16 -64.56
C LYS A 90 -6.56 12.83 -65.24
N ALA A 91 -7.63 13.21 -64.50
CA ALA A 91 -8.80 14.03 -64.88
C ALA A 91 -9.76 13.52 -65.99
N ALA A 92 -11.03 13.91 -66.07
CA ALA A 92 -11.81 14.97 -65.43
C ALA A 92 -13.33 14.72 -65.64
N ALA A 93 -14.11 15.62 -65.00
CA ALA A 93 -15.41 16.14 -65.42
C ALA A 93 -16.67 15.32 -65.06
N ASP A 94 -17.79 15.90 -64.67
CA ASP A 94 -18.20 17.21 -64.11
C ASP A 94 -19.73 17.07 -63.90
N ALA A 95 -20.32 17.63 -62.83
CA ALA A 95 -21.70 18.12 -62.82
C ALA A 95 -22.10 18.62 -61.42
N ALA A 96 -22.11 19.94 -61.31
CA ALA A 96 -22.61 20.72 -60.19
C ALA A 96 -24.11 20.58 -59.99
N ILE A 97 -24.56 20.40 -58.73
CA ILE A 97 -25.85 20.87 -58.24
C ILE A 97 -25.69 21.26 -56.76
N GLU A 98 -25.85 22.55 -56.47
CA GLU A 98 -26.36 23.10 -55.20
C GLU A 98 -26.96 24.48 -55.51
N PRO A 99 -27.86 25.06 -54.68
CA PRO A 99 -28.83 24.42 -53.79
C PRO A 99 -30.23 25.05 -53.97
N GLU A 100 -31.31 24.28 -53.84
CA GLU A 100 -32.65 24.85 -53.75
C GLU A 100 -33.03 25.07 -52.28
N ALA A 101 -32.82 26.31 -51.85
CA ALA A 101 -33.38 26.87 -50.64
C ALA A 101 -34.91 26.88 -50.73
N ALA A 102 -35.57 25.90 -50.12
CA ALA A 102 -37.00 25.94 -49.82
C ALA A 102 -37.20 26.54 -48.43
N ALA A 103 -37.78 27.74 -48.41
CA ALA A 103 -38.15 28.49 -47.22
C ALA A 103 -39.16 27.73 -46.34
N VAL A 104 -38.88 27.69 -45.04
CA VAL A 104 -39.91 27.56 -44.00
C VAL A 104 -39.74 28.74 -43.06
N ALA A 105 -40.79 29.56 -42.97
CA ALA A 105 -40.84 30.74 -42.11
C ALA A 105 -41.06 30.37 -40.63
N ASP A 106 -40.25 30.97 -39.76
CA ASP A 106 -40.56 31.44 -38.41
C ASP A 106 -41.27 30.47 -37.44
N ALA A 107 -40.71 29.28 -37.24
CA ALA A 107 -40.71 28.68 -35.92
C ALA A 107 -39.37 29.01 -35.28
N LYS A 108 -39.36 29.93 -34.30
CA LYS A 108 -38.21 30.16 -33.44
C LYS A 108 -37.99 28.88 -32.62
N HIS A 109 -37.18 27.97 -33.15
CA HIS A 109 -36.74 26.79 -32.44
C HIS A 109 -35.70 27.25 -31.43
N GLU A 110 -36.14 27.69 -30.25
CA GLU A 110 -35.27 27.91 -29.09
C GLU A 110 -35.29 26.66 -28.20
N GLY A 111 -34.17 26.34 -27.57
CA GLY A 111 -34.07 25.24 -26.62
C GLY A 111 -33.74 23.89 -27.25
N TRP A 112 -34.11 22.81 -26.56
CA TRP A 112 -33.76 21.44 -26.91
C TRP A 112 -34.80 20.82 -27.87
N HIS A 113 -34.33 20.21 -28.95
CA HIS A 113 -35.15 19.54 -29.96
C HIS A 113 -34.55 18.17 -30.28
N GLN A 114 -35.41 17.15 -30.41
CA GLN A 114 -34.98 15.81 -30.81
C GLN A 114 -35.31 15.57 -32.29
N VAL A 115 -34.31 15.20 -33.08
CA VAL A 115 -34.43 14.89 -34.52
C VAL A 115 -33.72 13.56 -34.77
N ASP A 116 -34.43 12.59 -35.37
CA ASP A 116 -33.91 11.24 -35.65
C ASP A 116 -33.21 10.57 -34.46
N GLY A 117 -33.79 10.76 -33.26
CA GLY A 117 -33.28 10.20 -32.01
C GLY A 117 -32.10 10.96 -31.38
N LYS A 118 -31.57 12.00 -32.05
CA LYS A 118 -30.48 12.84 -31.55
C LYS A 118 -31.01 14.17 -31.01
N TRP A 119 -30.39 14.68 -29.95
CA TRP A 119 -30.75 15.96 -29.35
C TRP A 119 -29.90 17.09 -29.92
N TYR A 120 -30.55 18.21 -30.22
CA TYR A 120 -29.96 19.46 -30.70
C TYR A 120 -30.43 20.59 -29.81
N CYS A 121 -29.60 21.63 -29.64
CA CYS A 121 -29.99 22.84 -28.92
C CYS A 121 -29.83 24.06 -29.82
N TYR A 122 -30.78 24.98 -29.73
CA TYR A 122 -30.78 26.24 -30.49
C TYR A 122 -30.92 27.43 -29.54
N ASP A 123 -30.18 28.50 -29.82
CA ASP A 123 -30.22 29.74 -29.05
C ASP A 123 -31.53 30.52 -29.29
N LYS A 124 -31.72 31.61 -28.54
CA LYS A 124 -32.88 32.51 -28.66
C LYS A 124 -33.05 33.15 -30.05
N ASN A 125 -32.02 33.11 -30.88
CA ASN A 125 -32.01 33.62 -32.25
C ASN A 125 -32.23 32.50 -33.28
N GLY A 126 -32.37 31.25 -32.84
CA GLY A 126 -32.50 30.07 -33.70
C GLY A 126 -31.18 29.54 -34.25
N HIS A 127 -30.03 30.01 -33.75
CA HIS A 127 -28.72 29.45 -34.14
C HIS A 127 -28.43 28.17 -33.37
N MET A 128 -27.91 27.15 -34.04
CA MET A 128 -27.52 25.89 -33.43
C MET A 128 -26.36 26.10 -32.44
N VAL A 129 -26.51 25.59 -31.23
CA VAL A 129 -25.47 25.57 -30.20
C VAL A 129 -24.54 24.40 -30.48
N THR A 130 -23.23 24.64 -30.49
CA THR A 130 -22.20 23.61 -30.65
C THR A 130 -21.14 23.71 -29.54
N GLY A 131 -20.43 22.62 -29.27
CA GLY A 131 -19.42 22.54 -28.21
C GLY A 131 -20.02 22.52 -26.81
N TRP A 132 -19.27 23.06 -25.83
CA TRP A 132 -19.66 23.10 -24.43
C TRP A 132 -20.86 24.02 -24.19
N TYR A 133 -21.90 23.50 -23.55
CA TYR A 133 -23.12 24.23 -23.24
C TYR A 133 -23.54 24.01 -21.78
N LYS A 134 -23.86 25.09 -21.07
CA LYS A 134 -24.24 25.05 -19.64
C LYS A 134 -25.53 25.83 -19.34
N PRO A 135 -26.71 25.30 -19.66
CA PRO A 135 -27.96 25.88 -19.22
C PRO A 135 -28.12 25.61 -17.71
N GLY A 136 -27.84 26.63 -16.90
CA GLY A 136 -27.95 26.53 -15.44
C GLY A 136 -26.77 25.78 -14.80
N LYS A 137 -27.06 24.64 -14.15
CA LYS A 137 -26.05 23.94 -13.34
C LYS A 137 -25.25 22.89 -14.11
N TYR A 138 -25.86 22.26 -15.12
CA TYR A 138 -25.30 21.08 -15.78
C TYR A 138 -24.58 21.44 -17.08
N TRP A 139 -23.52 20.70 -17.36
CA TRP A 139 -22.77 20.80 -18.61
C TRP A 139 -23.24 19.72 -19.59
N PHE A 140 -23.31 20.12 -20.86
CA PHE A 140 -23.57 19.29 -22.02
C PHE A 140 -22.48 19.55 -23.05
N TYR A 141 -22.30 18.62 -23.98
CA TYR A 141 -21.45 18.82 -25.13
C TYR A 141 -22.20 18.48 -26.41
N LEU A 142 -22.27 19.44 -27.32
CA LEU A 142 -22.85 19.29 -28.65
C LEU A 142 -21.71 19.14 -29.66
N ASP A 143 -21.85 18.21 -30.59
CA ASP A 143 -20.89 17.96 -31.66
C ASP A 143 -20.52 19.29 -32.36
N PRO A 144 -19.23 19.67 -32.43
CA PRO A 144 -18.81 20.95 -32.97
C PRO A 144 -19.22 21.21 -34.42
N GLU A 145 -19.37 20.15 -35.23
CA GLU A 145 -19.69 20.24 -36.65
C GLU A 145 -21.18 20.03 -36.92
N LYS A 146 -21.76 19.04 -36.24
CA LYS A 146 -23.10 18.51 -36.52
C LYS A 146 -24.13 18.92 -35.47
N GLY A 147 -23.72 19.43 -34.31
CA GLY A 147 -24.60 19.99 -33.27
C GLY A 147 -25.43 18.99 -32.47
N PHE A 148 -25.29 17.68 -32.69
CA PHE A 148 -25.98 16.69 -31.87
C PHE A 148 -25.29 16.51 -30.52
N MET A 149 -26.06 16.27 -29.46
CA MET A 149 -25.59 16.09 -28.11
C MET A 149 -24.88 14.74 -27.92
N TYR A 150 -23.74 14.77 -27.21
CA TYR A 150 -23.10 13.57 -26.71
C TYR A 150 -23.84 13.08 -25.46
N ALA A 151 -24.16 11.79 -25.42
CA ALA A 151 -24.90 11.15 -24.33
C ALA A 151 -24.56 9.66 -24.25
N ASP A 152 -24.78 9.08 -23.07
CA ASP A 152 -24.61 7.66 -22.76
C ASP A 152 -23.24 7.08 -23.16
N GLY A 153 -22.16 7.77 -22.78
CA GLY A 153 -20.84 7.34 -23.22
C GLY A 153 -19.67 8.18 -22.74
N VAL A 154 -18.48 7.60 -22.91
CA VAL A 154 -17.19 8.26 -22.69
C VAL A 154 -16.69 8.86 -24.00
N PHE A 155 -16.33 10.14 -24.00
CA PHE A 155 -15.87 10.86 -25.19
C PHE A 155 -14.57 11.60 -24.90
N SER A 156 -13.67 11.61 -25.89
CA SER A 156 -12.45 12.43 -25.84
C SER A 156 -12.73 13.81 -26.41
N ILE A 157 -12.54 14.84 -25.58
CA ILE A 157 -12.79 16.23 -25.92
C ILE A 157 -11.56 17.03 -25.49
N GLY A 158 -10.82 17.57 -26.46
CA GLY A 158 -9.61 18.36 -26.16
C GLY A 158 -8.47 17.56 -25.50
N GLY A 159 -8.49 16.23 -25.62
CA GLY A 159 -7.48 15.33 -25.03
C GLY A 159 -7.91 14.69 -23.71
N ASP A 160 -8.90 15.25 -23.02
CA ASP A 160 -9.48 14.69 -21.80
C ASP A 160 -10.67 13.77 -22.10
N LEU A 161 -10.89 12.77 -21.25
CA LEU A 161 -12.05 11.88 -21.33
C LEU A 161 -13.17 12.35 -20.40
N TYR A 162 -14.38 12.44 -20.92
CA TYR A 162 -15.59 12.84 -20.21
C TYR A 162 -16.65 11.78 -20.35
N TYR A 163 -17.44 11.55 -19.31
CA TYR A 163 -18.65 10.75 -19.40
C TYR A 163 -19.88 11.64 -19.40
N PHE A 164 -20.77 11.39 -20.35
CA PHE A 164 -22.11 11.98 -20.39
C PHE A 164 -23.12 10.87 -20.11
N ASP A 165 -24.02 11.12 -19.16
CA ASP A 165 -25.08 10.16 -18.86
C ASP A 165 -26.10 10.06 -20.00
N LYS A 166 -27.12 9.21 -19.82
CA LYS A 166 -28.19 8.98 -20.81
C LYS A 166 -28.97 10.24 -21.20
N ASP A 167 -28.94 11.28 -20.36
CA ASP A 167 -29.63 12.56 -20.58
C ASP A 167 -28.66 13.63 -21.12
N GLY A 168 -27.39 13.27 -21.38
CA GLY A 168 -26.34 14.14 -21.90
C GLY A 168 -25.67 15.02 -20.85
N LEU A 169 -25.89 14.75 -19.56
CA LEU A 169 -25.27 15.51 -18.48
C LEU A 169 -23.84 15.03 -18.29
N MET A 170 -22.88 15.95 -18.33
CA MET A 170 -21.49 15.67 -17.96
C MET A 170 -21.44 15.35 -16.46
N VAL A 171 -20.95 14.16 -16.13
CA VAL A 171 -20.85 13.71 -14.74
C VAL A 171 -19.55 14.15 -14.08
N THR A 172 -19.54 14.16 -12.75
CA THR A 172 -18.34 14.32 -11.91
C THR A 172 -18.37 13.32 -10.75
N GLY A 173 -17.27 13.18 -10.03
CA GLY A 173 -17.09 12.27 -8.90
C GLY A 173 -17.01 10.79 -9.29
N TRP A 174 -17.30 9.92 -8.32
CA TRP A 174 -17.33 8.48 -8.50
C TRP A 174 -18.53 8.04 -9.33
N GLN A 175 -18.27 7.30 -10.41
CA GLN A 175 -19.29 6.80 -11.33
C GLN A 175 -19.07 5.32 -11.57
N LYS A 176 -20.14 4.54 -11.37
CA LYS A 176 -20.14 3.13 -11.73
C LYS A 176 -20.65 2.99 -13.16
N ILE A 177 -19.77 2.64 -14.07
CA ILE A 177 -20.08 2.49 -15.50
C ILE A 177 -19.92 1.01 -15.84
N TYR A 178 -21.02 0.36 -16.19
CA TYR A 178 -21.13 -1.10 -16.23
C TYR A 178 -20.78 -1.75 -14.88
N GLU A 179 -19.67 -2.49 -14.81
CA GLU A 179 -19.25 -3.20 -13.60
C GLU A 179 -18.18 -2.45 -12.79
N ASP A 180 -17.50 -1.48 -13.42
CA ASP A 180 -16.32 -0.82 -12.88
C ASP A 180 -16.61 0.59 -12.37
N TRP A 181 -15.80 1.04 -11.42
CA TRP A 181 -15.84 2.40 -10.89
C TRP A 181 -14.80 3.28 -11.56
N TYR A 182 -15.17 4.51 -11.87
CA TYR A 182 -14.33 5.54 -12.45
C TYR A 182 -14.48 6.82 -11.64
N TYR A 183 -13.48 7.70 -11.70
CA TYR A 183 -13.57 9.01 -11.06
C TYR A 183 -13.38 10.12 -12.07
N PHE A 184 -14.32 11.07 -12.08
CA PHE A 184 -14.26 12.28 -12.89
C PHE A 184 -14.05 13.47 -11.94
N ASN A 185 -13.05 14.31 -12.22
CA ASN A 185 -12.81 15.49 -11.37
C ASN A 185 -13.94 16.53 -11.51
N ASP A 186 -13.84 17.66 -10.80
CA ASP A 186 -14.86 18.72 -10.83
C ASP A 186 -15.03 19.39 -12.21
N GLN A 187 -14.05 19.21 -13.10
CA GLN A 187 -14.13 19.64 -14.50
C GLN A 187 -14.72 18.56 -15.42
N GLY A 188 -14.98 17.34 -14.91
CA GLY A 188 -15.50 16.22 -15.68
C GLY A 188 -14.42 15.36 -16.35
N HIS A 189 -13.13 15.60 -16.08
CA HIS A 189 -12.06 14.82 -16.68
C HIS A 189 -11.91 13.50 -15.91
N MET A 190 -11.88 12.39 -16.62
CA MET A 190 -11.57 11.08 -16.06
C MET A 190 -10.14 11.06 -15.52
N LEU A 191 -9.97 10.58 -14.30
CA LEU A 191 -8.65 10.48 -13.66
C LEU A 191 -8.04 9.09 -13.85
N PHE A 192 -6.72 9.03 -13.72
CA PHE A 192 -5.90 7.83 -13.87
C PHE A 192 -4.83 7.75 -12.79
N GLU A 193 -4.27 6.56 -12.60
CA GLU A 193 -3.18 6.28 -11.67
C GLU A 193 -3.46 6.70 -10.22
N TRP A 194 -2.41 7.09 -9.48
CA TRP A 194 -2.50 7.46 -8.08
C TRP A 194 -3.28 8.76 -7.90
N GLN A 195 -4.40 8.68 -7.18
CA GLN A 195 -5.25 9.82 -6.89
C GLN A 195 -5.55 9.90 -5.40
N LYS A 196 -5.33 11.09 -4.83
CA LYS A 196 -5.79 11.40 -3.47
C LYS A 196 -7.14 12.10 -3.56
N ILE A 197 -8.20 11.40 -3.16
CA ILE A 197 -9.59 11.88 -3.23
C ILE A 197 -10.10 12.01 -1.80
N GLY A 198 -10.27 13.24 -1.33
CA GLY A 198 -10.40 13.53 0.10
C GLY A 198 -9.12 13.17 0.84
N ASP A 199 -9.23 12.41 1.93
CA ASP A 199 -8.09 11.94 2.72
C ASP A 199 -7.61 10.53 2.34
N LEU A 200 -8.22 9.93 1.32
CA LEU A 200 -7.97 8.54 0.91
C LEU A 200 -7.22 8.49 -0.42
N TRP A 201 -6.31 7.52 -0.51
CA TRP A 201 -5.58 7.22 -1.74
C TRP A 201 -6.28 6.13 -2.53
N TYR A 202 -6.38 6.30 -3.84
CA TYR A 202 -6.91 5.36 -4.80
C TYR A 202 -5.92 5.17 -5.93
N TYR A 203 -6.02 4.03 -6.61
CA TYR A 203 -5.31 3.83 -7.87
C TYR A 203 -6.33 3.52 -8.97
N LEU A 204 -6.30 4.30 -10.03
CA LEU A 204 -7.14 4.14 -11.22
C LEU A 204 -6.26 3.55 -12.34
N HIS A 205 -6.71 2.53 -13.05
CA HIS A 205 -5.92 1.86 -14.08
C HIS A 205 -5.44 2.87 -15.15
N PRO A 206 -4.14 2.90 -15.54
CA PRO A 206 -3.62 3.90 -16.46
C PRO A 206 -4.22 3.83 -17.87
N GLU A 207 -4.60 2.63 -18.32
CA GLU A 207 -5.13 2.43 -19.68
C GLU A 207 -6.63 2.71 -19.79
N GLY A 208 -7.38 2.48 -18.71
CA GLY A 208 -8.85 2.48 -18.73
C GLY A 208 -9.52 3.40 -17.72
N GLY A 209 -8.82 3.82 -16.66
CA GLY A 209 -9.36 4.65 -15.57
C GLY A 209 -10.17 3.88 -14.53
N SER A 210 -10.32 2.56 -14.65
CA SER A 210 -11.10 1.77 -13.69
C SER A 210 -10.40 1.67 -12.34
N MET A 211 -11.19 1.73 -11.28
CA MET A 211 -10.72 1.72 -9.89
C MET A 211 -10.16 0.36 -9.50
N VAL A 212 -8.96 0.37 -8.93
CA VAL A 212 -8.28 -0.83 -8.48
C VAL A 212 -8.72 -1.23 -7.07
N THR A 213 -8.96 -2.53 -6.89
CA THR A 213 -9.28 -3.18 -5.61
C THR A 213 -8.39 -4.40 -5.38
N GLY A 214 -8.28 -4.86 -4.13
CA GLY A 214 -7.53 -6.08 -3.76
C GLY A 214 -6.01 -5.89 -3.71
N TYR A 215 -5.27 -6.99 -3.68
CA TYR A 215 -3.80 -7.01 -3.56
C TYR A 215 -3.17 -6.98 -4.95
N LYS A 216 -2.45 -5.90 -5.24
CA LYS A 216 -2.02 -5.56 -6.61
C LYS A 216 -0.58 -5.11 -6.66
N LYS A 217 0.10 -5.51 -7.74
CA LYS A 217 1.44 -5.05 -8.06
C LYS A 217 1.37 -3.79 -8.90
N ILE A 218 1.92 -2.68 -8.39
CA ILE A 218 1.98 -1.38 -9.06
C ILE A 218 3.43 -0.88 -8.95
N GLY A 219 4.06 -0.54 -10.07
CA GLY A 219 5.45 -0.04 -10.07
C GLY A 219 6.45 -0.97 -9.38
N GLY A 220 6.25 -2.29 -9.48
CA GLY A 220 7.12 -3.29 -8.86
C GLY A 220 6.80 -3.63 -7.39
N LYS A 221 6.01 -2.81 -6.70
CA LYS A 221 5.65 -2.99 -5.29
C LYS A 221 4.23 -3.52 -5.15
N MET A 222 3.96 -4.20 -4.04
CA MET A 222 2.62 -4.70 -3.73
C MET A 222 1.87 -3.70 -2.85
N TYR A 223 0.59 -3.50 -3.17
CA TYR A 223 -0.36 -2.63 -2.46
C TYR A 223 -1.64 -3.40 -2.19
N PHE A 224 -2.42 -2.97 -1.20
CA PHE A 224 -3.73 -3.57 -0.92
C PHE A 224 -4.80 -2.50 -0.87
N PHE A 225 -5.87 -2.70 -1.64
CA PHE A 225 -6.99 -1.79 -1.73
C PHE A 225 -8.25 -2.47 -1.22
N ALA A 226 -9.05 -1.75 -0.42
CA ALA A 226 -10.35 -2.22 0.02
C ALA A 226 -11.31 -2.42 -1.16
N ASP A 227 -12.47 -3.06 -0.93
CA ASP A 227 -13.51 -3.22 -1.96
C ASP A 227 -14.06 -1.88 -2.48
N SER A 228 -13.99 -0.84 -1.65
CA SER A 228 -14.30 0.54 -2.02
C SER A 228 -13.15 1.27 -2.72
N GLY A 229 -12.01 0.61 -2.96
CA GLY A 229 -10.88 1.10 -3.74
C GLY A 229 -9.85 1.96 -3.00
N TYR A 230 -10.09 2.34 -1.74
CA TYR A 230 -9.07 3.08 -1.00
C TYR A 230 -7.92 2.17 -0.57
N MET A 231 -6.72 2.71 -0.61
CA MET A 231 -5.48 2.05 -0.25
C MET A 231 -5.41 1.80 1.26
N LEU A 232 -5.10 0.58 1.65
CA LEU A 232 -4.93 0.13 3.03
C LEU A 232 -3.46 0.23 3.45
N THR A 233 -3.24 0.55 4.72
CA THR A 233 -1.93 0.61 5.38
C THR A 233 -1.93 -0.21 6.68
N GLY A 234 -0.77 -0.40 7.28
CA GLY A 234 -0.58 -1.21 8.47
C GLY A 234 -0.69 -2.71 8.22
N TRP A 235 -0.89 -3.47 9.30
CA TRP A 235 -1.06 -4.93 9.22
C TRP A 235 -2.42 -5.29 8.65
N GLN A 236 -2.44 -5.96 7.51
CA GLN A 236 -3.64 -6.41 6.83
C GLN A 236 -3.58 -7.91 6.55
N LYS A 237 -4.71 -8.58 6.77
CA LYS A 237 -4.85 -9.98 6.41
C LYS A 237 -5.23 -10.11 4.94
N VAL A 238 -4.33 -10.66 4.14
CA VAL A 238 -4.51 -10.90 2.71
C VAL A 238 -4.89 -12.36 2.50
N ASN A 239 -6.08 -12.60 1.96
CA ASN A 239 -6.60 -13.95 1.69
C ASN A 239 -6.48 -14.33 0.18
N GLU A 240 -5.44 -13.82 -0.49
CA GLU A 240 -5.18 -14.12 -1.89
C GLU A 240 -4.33 -15.37 -2.07
N LYS A 241 -4.22 -15.88 -3.32
CA LYS A 241 -3.56 -17.15 -3.63
C LYS A 241 -2.04 -17.05 -3.47
N PHE A 242 -1.56 -17.22 -2.25
CA PHE A 242 -0.17 -17.57 -1.97
C PHE A 242 0.08 -19.03 -2.40
N PRO A 243 1.21 -19.36 -3.05
CA PRO A 243 1.48 -20.71 -3.54
C PRO A 243 1.48 -21.79 -2.44
N ASP A 244 1.94 -21.41 -1.25
CA ASP A 244 2.28 -22.29 -0.13
C ASP A 244 1.55 -21.90 1.18
N ALA A 245 0.66 -20.90 1.14
CA ALA A 245 -0.06 -20.41 2.31
C ALA A 245 -1.56 -20.23 2.05
N LYS A 246 -2.35 -20.32 3.13
CA LYS A 246 -3.80 -20.09 3.10
C LYS A 246 -4.11 -18.60 3.04
N TYR A 247 -3.32 -17.80 3.75
CA TYR A 247 -3.39 -16.35 3.81
C TYR A 247 -2.04 -15.83 4.33
N ALA A 248 -1.85 -14.52 4.26
CA ALA A 248 -0.73 -13.85 4.89
C ALA A 248 -1.21 -12.64 5.69
N ASP A 249 -0.58 -12.37 6.83
CA ASP A 249 -0.62 -11.07 7.46
C ASP A 249 0.52 -10.24 6.84
N VAL A 250 0.19 -9.21 6.08
CA VAL A 250 1.15 -8.37 5.34
C VAL A 250 1.18 -7.00 6.00
N PHE A 251 2.37 -6.44 6.21
CA PHE A 251 2.49 -5.05 6.64
C PHE A 251 2.62 -4.14 5.43
N PHE A 252 1.74 -3.15 5.35
CA PHE A 252 1.78 -2.07 4.37
C PHE A 252 2.24 -0.79 5.05
N GLU A 253 3.30 -0.19 4.54
CA GLU A 253 3.88 1.05 5.06
C GLU A 253 2.89 2.22 4.93
N SER A 254 3.24 3.38 5.49
CA SER A 254 2.41 4.60 5.39
C SER A 254 2.15 5.06 3.95
N ASN A 255 3.04 4.71 3.02
CA ASN A 255 2.88 4.93 1.57
C ASN A 255 2.10 3.81 0.86
N GLY A 256 1.62 2.80 1.61
CA GLY A 256 0.84 1.66 1.13
C GLY A 256 1.63 0.52 0.51
N ALA A 257 2.95 0.62 0.36
CA ALA A 257 3.76 -0.47 -0.16
C ALA A 257 3.96 -1.56 0.91
N ALA A 258 3.86 -2.82 0.51
CA ALA A 258 4.19 -3.95 1.38
C ALA A 258 5.69 -3.98 1.71
N SER A 259 6.04 -4.27 2.96
CA SER A 259 7.45 -4.38 3.42
C SER A 259 7.80 -5.73 4.06
N GLY A 260 6.82 -6.62 4.22
CA GLY A 260 7.05 -7.96 4.75
C GLY A 260 5.74 -8.64 5.12
N MET A 261 5.79 -9.95 5.35
CA MET A 261 4.60 -10.72 5.66
C MET A 261 4.88 -11.98 6.47
N ILE A 262 3.83 -12.42 7.16
CA ILE A 262 3.76 -13.69 7.87
C ILE A 262 2.73 -14.57 7.17
N ARG A 263 3.20 -15.60 6.49
CA ARG A 263 2.38 -16.49 5.68
C ARG A 263 1.96 -17.70 6.50
N THR A 264 0.65 -17.88 6.69
CA THR A 264 0.13 -19.04 7.43
C THR A 264 -0.10 -20.20 6.45
N THR A 265 0.68 -21.26 6.59
CA THR A 265 0.58 -22.47 5.76
C THR A 265 -0.71 -23.24 6.06
N LYS A 266 -1.04 -24.21 5.20
CA LYS A 266 -2.23 -25.06 5.38
C LYS A 266 -2.16 -25.93 6.65
N ASP A 267 -0.96 -26.30 7.08
CA ASP A 267 -0.69 -27.03 8.33
C ASP A 267 -0.50 -26.09 9.54
N GLY A 268 -0.72 -24.79 9.39
CA GLY A 268 -0.75 -23.81 10.48
C GLY A 268 0.62 -23.27 10.91
N LYS A 269 1.68 -23.53 10.13
CA LYS A 269 3.00 -22.93 10.37
C LYS A 269 3.01 -21.49 9.89
N LEU A 270 3.81 -20.67 10.55
CA LEU A 270 4.01 -19.27 10.22
C LEU A 270 5.35 -19.13 9.50
N LEU A 271 5.34 -18.70 8.24
CA LEU A 271 6.56 -18.44 7.48
C LEU A 271 6.80 -16.93 7.42
N VAL A 272 7.97 -16.49 7.86
CA VAL A 272 8.39 -15.08 7.75
C VAL A 272 8.98 -14.87 6.37
N SER A 273 8.50 -13.87 5.63
CA SER A 273 9.06 -13.52 4.31
C SER A 273 9.03 -12.03 4.02
N ASP A 274 9.87 -11.61 3.08
CA ASP A 274 9.77 -10.28 2.47
C ASP A 274 8.56 -10.18 1.52
N GLU A 275 8.38 -9.02 0.91
CA GLU A 275 7.28 -8.72 -0.03
C GLU A 275 7.34 -9.55 -1.33
N THR A 276 8.48 -10.18 -1.62
CA THR A 276 8.74 -11.01 -2.80
C THR A 276 8.49 -12.51 -2.55
N LEU A 277 7.99 -12.87 -1.36
CA LEU A 277 7.82 -14.24 -0.86
C LEU A 277 9.13 -14.95 -0.50
N LYS A 278 10.26 -14.25 -0.48
CA LYS A 278 11.53 -14.83 -0.05
C LYS A 278 11.49 -15.03 1.45
N THR A 279 11.68 -16.26 1.87
CA THR A 279 11.73 -16.64 3.29
C THR A 279 12.90 -15.95 4.01
N LEU A 280 12.60 -15.40 5.17
CA LEU A 280 13.55 -14.80 6.10
C LEU A 280 13.84 -15.80 7.24
N THR A 281 15.07 -15.77 7.76
CA THR A 281 15.51 -16.63 8.87
C THR A 281 16.16 -15.79 9.96
N GLY A 282 16.11 -16.26 11.21
CA GLY A 282 16.62 -15.50 12.36
C GLY A 282 15.70 -14.34 12.73
N TRP A 283 16.28 -13.27 13.26
CA TRP A 283 15.56 -12.06 13.65
C TRP A 283 15.15 -11.25 12.41
N SER A 284 13.92 -10.76 12.39
CA SER A 284 13.40 -9.90 11.34
C SER A 284 12.42 -8.90 11.92
N GLU A 285 12.59 -7.63 11.58
CA GLU A 285 11.64 -6.57 11.93
C GLU A 285 10.73 -6.30 10.74
N ILE A 286 9.41 -6.41 10.95
CA ILE A 286 8.39 -6.10 9.96
C ILE A 286 7.35 -5.23 10.64
N GLY A 287 7.10 -4.04 10.09
CA GLY A 287 6.07 -3.13 10.60
C GLY A 287 6.15 -2.82 12.09
N GLY A 288 7.37 -2.58 12.59
CA GLY A 288 7.66 -2.30 14.00
C GLY A 288 7.47 -3.49 14.94
N SER A 289 7.30 -4.69 14.41
CA SER A 289 7.22 -5.93 15.20
C SER A 289 8.38 -6.85 14.85
N TRP A 290 9.02 -7.40 15.88
CA TRP A 290 10.09 -8.38 15.71
C TRP A 290 9.52 -9.79 15.62
N PHE A 291 10.14 -10.58 14.75
CA PHE A 291 9.89 -12.01 14.59
C PHE A 291 11.22 -12.74 14.71
N PHE A 292 11.18 -13.98 15.21
CA PHE A 292 12.32 -14.88 15.14
C PHE A 292 11.90 -16.16 14.42
N SER A 293 12.65 -16.54 13.39
CA SER A 293 12.39 -17.74 12.60
C SER A 293 13.57 -18.71 12.59
N ASP A 294 13.28 -19.99 12.46
CA ASP A 294 14.32 -21.02 12.33
C ASP A 294 14.97 -21.03 10.94
N LYS A 295 15.83 -22.03 10.66
CA LYS A 295 16.55 -22.14 9.39
C LYS A 295 15.64 -22.51 8.22
N GLU A 296 14.43 -22.99 8.50
CA GLU A 296 13.36 -23.23 7.54
C GLU A 296 12.46 -22.01 7.35
N GLY A 297 12.68 -20.94 8.12
CA GLY A 297 11.89 -19.70 8.11
C GLY A 297 10.58 -19.78 8.87
N ILE A 298 10.42 -20.81 9.71
CA ILE A 298 9.23 -20.98 10.53
C ILE A 298 9.37 -20.09 11.78
N ALA A 299 8.43 -19.16 11.95
CA ALA A 299 8.39 -18.27 13.10
C ALA A 299 8.20 -19.08 14.39
N GLN A 300 9.02 -18.76 15.39
CA GLN A 300 8.92 -19.32 16.72
C GLN A 300 7.81 -18.59 17.51
N THR A 301 7.15 -19.33 18.40
CA THR A 301 6.10 -18.82 19.31
C THR A 301 6.40 -19.31 20.73
N GLY A 302 5.86 -18.63 21.74
CA GLY A 302 6.13 -18.85 23.15
C GLY A 302 7.53 -18.40 23.59
N TRP A 303 8.03 -18.98 24.67
CA TRP A 303 9.34 -18.68 25.23
C TRP A 303 10.49 -19.11 24.32
N LEU A 304 11.39 -18.17 24.04
CA LEU A 304 12.53 -18.35 23.14
C LEU A 304 13.83 -17.95 23.85
N LYS A 305 14.82 -18.87 23.89
CA LYS A 305 16.16 -18.57 24.44
C LYS A 305 17.17 -18.29 23.33
N ARG A 306 17.76 -17.09 23.29
CA ARG A 306 18.77 -16.66 22.29
C ARG A 306 19.81 -15.76 22.94
N GLY A 307 21.09 -15.96 22.57
CA GLY A 307 22.18 -15.11 23.09
C GLY A 307 22.33 -15.13 24.62
N GLY A 308 21.81 -16.15 25.31
CA GLY A 308 21.75 -16.19 26.78
C GLY A 308 20.52 -15.51 27.38
N ASN A 309 19.77 -14.74 26.59
CA ASN A 309 18.56 -14.03 26.97
C ASN A 309 17.31 -14.87 26.70
N TRP A 310 16.24 -14.59 27.44
CA TRP A 310 14.90 -15.11 27.16
C TRP A 310 14.04 -14.02 26.51
N TYR A 311 13.21 -14.45 25.58
CA TYR A 311 12.22 -13.65 24.87
C TYR A 311 10.89 -14.39 24.94
N HIS A 312 9.79 -13.68 24.72
CA HIS A 312 8.49 -14.29 24.52
C HIS A 312 7.93 -13.87 23.15
N MET A 313 7.46 -14.83 22.39
CA MET A 313 6.88 -14.63 21.06
C MET A 313 5.39 -14.96 21.13
N ALA A 314 4.52 -14.02 20.81
CA ALA A 314 3.08 -14.22 20.75
C ALA A 314 2.70 -15.34 19.76
N GLY A 315 1.46 -15.84 19.85
CA GLY A 315 0.97 -16.93 18.99
C GLY A 315 0.94 -16.61 17.48
N ASN A 316 1.02 -15.33 17.10
CA ASN A 316 1.16 -14.88 15.71
C ASN A 316 2.63 -14.63 15.31
N GLY A 317 3.59 -15.02 16.16
CA GLY A 317 5.03 -14.90 15.92
C GLY A 317 5.66 -13.56 16.28
N ARG A 318 4.87 -12.55 16.69
CA ARG A 318 5.41 -11.24 17.10
C ARG A 318 6.08 -11.35 18.46
N MET A 319 7.22 -10.71 18.64
CA MET A 319 7.89 -10.59 19.93
C MET A 319 7.06 -9.71 20.87
N ASP A 320 6.80 -10.21 22.07
CA ASP A 320 6.15 -9.44 23.12
C ASP A 320 7.16 -8.55 23.86
N THR A 321 6.68 -7.40 24.32
CA THR A 321 7.39 -6.47 25.21
C THR A 321 6.46 -6.06 26.35
N GLY A 322 7.02 -5.52 27.43
CA GLY A 322 6.31 -5.16 28.65
C GLY A 322 5.83 -6.37 29.45
N TRP A 323 4.78 -6.15 30.24
CA TRP A 323 4.18 -7.19 31.09
C TRP A 323 3.40 -8.23 30.27
N ILE A 324 3.73 -9.50 30.45
CA ILE A 324 2.96 -10.62 29.93
C ILE A 324 2.52 -11.56 31.04
N LYS A 325 1.42 -12.26 30.82
CA LYS A 325 0.96 -13.33 31.70
C LYS A 325 0.97 -14.66 30.95
N ASP A 326 1.82 -15.58 31.41
CA ASP A 326 1.93 -16.92 30.85
C ASP A 326 1.92 -17.97 31.96
N GLY A 327 1.22 -19.08 31.74
CA GLY A 327 1.14 -20.17 32.72
C GLY A 327 0.67 -19.77 34.12
N GLY A 328 -0.10 -18.68 34.24
CA GLY A 328 -0.60 -18.13 35.51
C GLY A 328 0.36 -17.18 36.25
N SER A 329 1.58 -17.01 35.76
CA SER A 329 2.56 -16.06 36.32
C SER A 329 2.73 -14.84 35.41
N TRP A 330 3.06 -13.71 36.02
CA TRP A 330 3.44 -12.49 35.31
C TRP A 330 4.95 -12.48 35.08
N TYR A 331 5.35 -11.91 33.95
CA TYR A 331 6.72 -11.70 33.53
C TYR A 331 6.81 -10.32 32.89
N HIS A 332 8.00 -9.72 32.86
CA HIS A 332 8.26 -8.48 32.13
C HIS A 332 9.34 -8.70 31.08
N LEU A 333 9.13 -8.16 29.89
CA LEU A 333 10.08 -8.13 28.80
C LEU A 333 10.43 -6.67 28.54
N GLY A 334 11.72 -6.31 28.52
CA GLY A 334 12.15 -4.95 28.20
C GLY A 334 11.78 -4.50 26.79
N SER A 335 12.12 -3.26 26.44
CA SER A 335 11.92 -2.68 25.09
C SER A 335 12.55 -3.52 23.97
N SER A 336 13.69 -4.15 24.24
CA SER A 336 14.39 -5.09 23.35
C SER A 336 13.77 -6.49 23.30
N GLY A 337 12.72 -6.76 24.09
CA GLY A 337 12.07 -8.07 24.23
C GLY A 337 12.78 -9.04 25.20
N ARG A 338 13.91 -8.64 25.77
CA ARG A 338 14.64 -9.46 26.76
C ARG A 338 13.85 -9.54 28.05
N MET A 339 13.72 -10.74 28.60
CA MET A 339 13.06 -10.98 29.87
C MET A 339 13.85 -10.37 31.03
N ASP A 340 13.19 -9.49 31.78
CA ASP A 340 13.76 -8.89 32.97
C ASP A 340 13.79 -9.86 34.14
N THR A 341 14.76 -9.68 35.03
CA THR A 341 14.89 -10.40 36.29
C THR A 341 15.40 -9.44 37.37
N GLY A 342 15.11 -9.74 38.64
CA GLY A 342 15.46 -8.88 39.76
C GLY A 342 14.51 -7.70 39.91
N TRP A 343 15.04 -6.59 40.43
CA TRP A 343 14.26 -5.38 40.68
C TRP A 343 13.88 -4.68 39.38
N LEU A 344 12.61 -4.31 39.26
CA LEU A 344 12.05 -3.59 38.13
C LEU A 344 11.25 -2.39 38.65
N GLU A 345 11.50 -1.21 38.10
CA GLU A 345 10.68 -0.03 38.30
C GLU A 345 9.83 0.21 37.05
N ASP A 346 8.52 0.31 37.23
CA ASP A 346 7.55 0.52 36.16
C ASP A 346 6.40 1.39 36.68
N ASP A 347 6.16 2.53 36.03
CA ASP A 347 5.13 3.53 36.37
C ASP A 347 5.16 3.95 37.86
N ASP A 348 6.34 4.36 38.35
CA ASP A 348 6.64 4.75 39.75
C ASP A 348 6.42 3.65 40.81
N ASP A 349 6.17 2.41 40.40
CA ASP A 349 6.08 1.26 41.28
C ASP A 349 7.27 0.31 41.12
N TRP A 350 7.67 -0.27 42.24
CA TRP A 350 8.71 -1.28 42.28
C TRP A 350 8.12 -2.68 42.30
N TYR A 351 8.72 -3.56 41.52
CA TYR A 351 8.43 -4.99 41.42
C TYR A 351 9.73 -5.76 41.61
N HIS A 352 9.61 -7.04 41.92
CA HIS A 352 10.74 -7.96 41.86
C HIS A 352 10.33 -9.18 41.04
N LEU A 353 11.21 -9.54 40.11
CA LEU A 353 11.08 -10.73 39.28
C LEU A 353 12.12 -11.75 39.73
N ALA A 354 11.69 -12.97 40.01
CA ALA A 354 12.58 -14.07 40.32
C ALA A 354 13.61 -14.31 39.20
N SER A 355 14.64 -15.10 39.46
CA SER A 355 15.61 -15.52 38.43
C SER A 355 14.98 -16.31 37.27
N SER A 356 13.78 -16.85 37.48
CA SER A 356 12.94 -17.48 36.45
C SER A 356 12.14 -16.48 35.61
N GLY A 357 12.21 -15.18 35.91
CA GLY A 357 11.42 -14.10 35.32
C GLY A 357 10.02 -13.92 35.92
N ARG A 358 9.57 -14.85 36.76
CA ARG A 358 8.25 -14.76 37.41
C ARG A 358 8.20 -13.56 38.36
N MET A 359 7.15 -12.77 38.26
CA MET A 359 6.84 -11.69 39.19
C MET A 359 6.53 -12.26 40.57
N ASP A 360 7.24 -11.77 41.57
CA ASP A 360 7.03 -12.16 42.96
C ASP A 360 5.78 -11.49 43.53
N THR A 361 5.11 -12.22 44.43
CA THR A 361 3.96 -11.74 45.19
C THR A 361 4.03 -12.29 46.60
N GLY A 362 3.48 -11.56 47.57
CA GLY A 362 3.55 -11.94 48.97
C GLY A 362 4.89 -11.59 49.61
N TRP A 363 5.24 -12.34 50.65
CA TRP A 363 6.46 -12.14 51.43
C TRP A 363 7.67 -12.70 50.69
N GLU A 364 8.71 -11.89 50.51
CA GLU A 364 9.97 -12.34 49.92
C GLU A 364 11.19 -11.83 50.67
N LYS A 365 12.21 -12.68 50.76
CA LYS A 365 13.48 -12.34 51.41
C LYS A 365 14.58 -12.16 50.38
N ILE A 366 14.98 -10.91 50.15
CA ILE A 366 15.91 -10.52 49.10
C ILE A 366 17.18 -9.97 49.75
N LYS A 367 18.31 -10.63 49.52
CA LYS A 367 19.63 -10.25 50.06
C LYS A 367 19.70 -10.04 51.58
N GLY A 368 18.81 -10.68 52.34
CA GLY A 368 18.79 -10.64 53.80
C GLY A 368 17.62 -9.83 54.38
N ASP A 369 17.04 -8.94 53.58
CA ASP A 369 15.94 -8.07 53.99
C ASP A 369 14.58 -8.65 53.57
N TRP A 370 13.56 -8.41 54.38
CA TRP A 370 12.18 -8.83 54.08
C TRP A 370 11.42 -7.73 53.34
N TYR A 371 10.72 -8.15 52.30
CA TYR A 371 9.84 -7.33 51.48
C TYR A 371 8.46 -7.95 51.41
N TYR A 372 7.46 -7.14 51.07
CA TYR A 372 6.13 -7.64 50.74
C TYR A 372 5.68 -7.05 49.42
N PHE A 373 5.35 -7.91 48.47
CA PHE A 373 4.77 -7.57 47.19
C PHE A 373 3.26 -7.82 47.25
N LYS A 374 2.47 -6.83 46.88
CA LYS A 374 0.99 -6.93 46.84
C LYS A 374 0.58 -8.00 45.83
N GLY A 375 -0.69 -8.40 45.82
CA GLY A 375 -1.18 -9.36 44.80
C GLY A 375 -1.03 -8.87 43.35
N SER A 376 -0.86 -7.56 43.16
CA SER A 376 -0.50 -6.93 41.88
C SER A 376 1.00 -6.94 41.56
N GLY A 377 1.85 -7.49 42.43
CA GLY A 377 3.31 -7.45 42.33
C GLY A 377 3.96 -6.16 42.83
N ARG A 378 3.19 -5.10 43.09
CA ARG A 378 3.72 -3.82 43.57
C ARG A 378 4.29 -3.95 44.97
N MET A 379 5.53 -3.49 45.17
CA MET A 379 6.22 -3.45 46.45
C MET A 379 5.43 -2.60 47.46
N ALA A 380 5.34 -3.08 48.70
CA ALA A 380 4.73 -2.35 49.80
C ALA A 380 5.68 -1.30 50.37
N THR A 381 5.13 -0.13 50.71
CA THR A 381 5.84 0.96 51.40
C THR A 381 4.89 1.56 52.44
N GLY A 382 5.42 2.00 53.58
CA GLY A 382 4.61 2.48 54.70
C GLY A 382 3.86 1.37 55.44
N TRP A 383 2.78 1.74 56.13
CA TRP A 383 1.98 0.82 56.95
C TRP A 383 1.04 -0.04 56.11
N HIS A 384 1.11 -1.36 56.28
CA HIS A 384 0.21 -2.33 55.66
C HIS A 384 -0.30 -3.37 56.66
N ARG A 385 -1.56 -3.75 56.55
CA ARG A 385 -2.16 -4.83 57.36
C ARG A 385 -2.22 -6.13 56.55
N ILE A 386 -1.44 -7.12 56.93
CA ILE A 386 -1.27 -8.39 56.21
C ILE A 386 -1.70 -9.52 57.15
N ASN A 387 -2.68 -10.33 56.74
CA ASN A 387 -3.24 -11.43 57.53
C ASN A 387 -3.61 -11.06 58.98
N GLY A 388 -4.11 -9.83 59.18
CA GLY A 388 -4.56 -9.32 60.48
C GLY A 388 -3.52 -8.54 61.28
N THR A 389 -2.23 -8.64 60.93
CA THR A 389 -1.10 -7.98 61.62
C THR A 389 -0.63 -6.74 60.86
N TRP A 390 -0.25 -5.68 61.58
CA TRP A 390 0.32 -4.46 60.98
C TRP A 390 1.83 -4.60 60.83
N TYR A 391 2.32 -4.23 59.65
CA TYR A 391 3.73 -4.17 59.30
C TYR A 391 4.05 -2.80 58.72
N PHE A 392 5.25 -2.29 58.97
CA PHE A 392 5.74 -1.06 58.38
C PHE A 392 6.93 -1.36 57.46
N PHE A 393 6.82 -0.91 56.22
CA PHE A 393 7.88 -1.00 55.22
C PHE A 393 8.48 0.38 54.99
N THR A 394 9.80 0.47 54.90
CA THR A 394 10.49 1.73 54.57
C THR A 394 10.14 2.22 53.17
N SER A 395 10.59 3.43 52.79
CA SER A 395 10.42 3.94 51.42
C SER A 395 11.08 3.04 50.36
N ASN A 396 12.10 2.28 50.76
CA ASN A 396 12.78 1.30 49.90
C ASN A 396 12.17 -0.11 50.03
N GLY A 397 11.03 -0.25 50.71
CA GLY A 397 10.27 -1.49 50.82
C GLY A 397 10.74 -2.51 51.84
N VAL A 398 11.82 -2.24 52.58
CA VAL A 398 12.34 -3.13 53.62
C VAL A 398 11.42 -3.11 54.84
N LEU A 399 11.02 -4.29 55.33
CA LEU A 399 10.29 -4.47 56.59
C LEU A 399 11.13 -3.95 57.77
N VAL A 400 10.52 -3.13 58.61
CA VAL A 400 11.09 -2.73 59.91
C VAL A 400 10.67 -3.75 60.95
N GLU A 401 11.65 -4.43 61.55
CA GLU A 401 11.46 -5.39 62.65
C GLU A 401 11.11 -4.74 63.99
#